data_AF-A0A842UMY0-F1
#
_entry.id   AF-A0A842UMY0-F1
#
_cell.length_a   1.000
_cell.length_b   1.000
_cell.length_c   1.000
_cell.angle_alpha   90.00
_cell.angle_beta   90.00
_cell.angle_gamma   90.00
#
_symmetry.space_group_name_H-M   'P 1'
#
loop_
_entity.id
_entity.type
_entity.pdbx_description
1 polymer ?
#
loop_
_entity_poly.entity_id
_entity_poly.type
_entity_poly.pdbx_seq_one_letter_code
_entity_poly.pdbx_strand_id
1 'polypeptide(L)'
;TYRTWACHNPDTKDAYCRYSDVWQLKEECSSGCSEGSCIVSECSSASDCGENQYIGEASCSSGDVYQSYRAWICNSGKCEYSDEQKLKKECSGECMHGICIVEEEGDLPDLQVNYLFNQYPKSPSAGDSISMIFDIENLGEETLEDIEYKLYTGSSAADKTGVVSFLDPGKRIFIVKTINYASAGTYYPRIAIDHNNKIVEKDEGNNFKEMELVVG
;
A
#
# COMPACT_ATOMS: atom_id res chain seq x y z
N THR A 1 35.63 -54.51 23.26
CA THR A 1 36.93 -54.81 23.90
C THR A 1 37.84 -55.44 22.87
N TYR A 2 39.13 -55.12 22.89
CA TYR A 2 40.10 -55.71 21.98
C TYR A 2 41.01 -56.67 22.74
N ARG A 3 41.11 -57.91 22.26
CA ARG A 3 41.89 -58.97 22.90
C ARG A 3 43.23 -59.11 22.23
N THR A 4 44.30 -58.83 22.96
CA THR A 4 45.66 -59.18 22.55
C THR A 4 46.06 -60.51 23.18
N TRP A 5 46.87 -61.28 22.46
CA TRP A 5 47.43 -62.54 22.92
C TRP A 5 48.94 -62.43 23.01
N ALA A 6 49.51 -62.88 24.12
CA ALA A 6 50.94 -63.00 24.33
C ALA A 6 51.26 -64.46 24.66
N CYS A 7 52.23 -65.03 23.93
CA CYS A 7 52.77 -66.35 24.23
C CYS A 7 53.89 -66.20 25.27
N HIS A 8 53.82 -66.96 26.36
CA HIS A 8 54.88 -67.05 27.36
C HIS A 8 55.61 -68.39 27.22
N ASN A 9 56.95 -68.35 27.30
CA ASN A 9 57.86 -69.49 27.15
C ASN A 9 57.73 -70.25 25.81
N PRO A 10 57.81 -69.56 24.65
CA PRO A 10 57.69 -70.22 23.34
C PRO A 10 58.75 -71.33 23.17
N ASP A 11 58.39 -72.37 22.42
CA ASP A 11 59.22 -73.54 22.11
C ASP A 11 59.64 -74.42 23.31
N THR A 12 58.98 -74.24 24.45
CA THR A 12 59.15 -75.11 25.63
C THR A 12 57.89 -75.94 25.90
N LYS A 13 58.03 -77.04 26.66
CA LYS A 13 56.86 -77.81 27.13
C LYS A 13 55.97 -77.03 28.12
N ASP A 14 56.49 -75.93 28.67
CA ASP A 14 55.80 -75.04 29.62
C ASP A 14 55.20 -73.81 28.92
N ALA A 15 55.08 -73.83 27.59
CA ALA A 15 54.49 -72.74 26.82
C ALA A 15 53.00 -72.56 27.14
N TYR A 16 52.56 -71.33 27.41
CA TYR A 16 51.15 -71.00 27.59
C TYR A 16 50.80 -69.64 27.01
N CYS A 17 49.56 -69.49 26.56
CA CYS A 17 49.04 -68.21 26.06
C CYS A 17 48.37 -67.44 27.19
N ARG A 18 48.68 -66.16 27.30
CA ARG A 18 47.94 -65.21 28.13
C ARG A 18 47.26 -64.20 27.21
N TYR A 19 46.00 -63.91 27.48
CA TYR A 19 45.32 -62.80 26.83
C TYR A 19 45.23 -61.59 27.75
N SER A 20 45.11 -60.42 27.14
CA SER A 20 44.68 -59.21 27.83
C SER A 20 43.58 -58.54 27.03
N ASP A 21 42.52 -58.12 27.73
CA ASP A 21 41.45 -57.33 27.14
C ASP A 21 41.72 -55.87 27.48
N VAL A 22 41.90 -55.06 26.44
CA VAL A 22 42.05 -53.61 26.57
C VAL A 22 40.89 -52.89 25.88
N TRP A 23 40.47 -51.79 26.48
CA TRP A 23 39.57 -50.86 25.83
C TRP A 23 40.34 -50.13 24.72
N GLN A 24 39.78 -50.12 23.52
CA GLN A 24 40.27 -49.30 22.42
C GLN A 24 39.21 -48.27 22.06
N LEU A 25 39.65 -47.07 21.73
CA LEU A 25 38.80 -46.03 21.17
C LEU A 25 38.29 -46.51 19.81
N LYS A 26 36.96 -46.62 19.67
CA LYS A 26 36.31 -47.04 18.41
C LYS A 26 36.11 -45.84 17.48
N GLU A 27 35.53 -44.77 18.01
CA GLU A 27 35.22 -43.51 17.33
C GLU A 27 35.20 -42.39 18.37
N GLU A 28 35.56 -41.17 17.95
CA GLU A 28 35.36 -39.97 18.76
C GLU A 28 33.98 -39.39 18.46
N CYS A 29 33.15 -39.23 19.49
CA CYS A 29 31.81 -38.66 19.34
C CYS A 29 31.83 -37.17 19.69
N SER A 30 31.49 -36.30 18.73
CA SER A 30 31.49 -34.84 18.92
C SER A 30 30.61 -34.37 20.07
N SER A 31 29.49 -35.07 20.33
CA SER A 31 28.49 -34.70 21.35
C SER A 31 28.36 -35.71 22.49
N GLY A 32 29.34 -36.61 22.64
CA GLY A 32 29.35 -37.66 23.67
C GLY A 32 28.80 -39.01 23.20
N CYS A 33 28.88 -40.02 24.09
CA CYS A 33 28.51 -41.41 23.81
C CYS A 33 27.53 -41.90 24.88
N SER A 34 26.42 -42.51 24.45
CA SER A 34 25.43 -43.15 25.33
C SER A 34 25.11 -44.55 24.82
N GLU A 35 25.09 -45.53 25.72
CA GLU A 35 24.84 -46.96 25.41
C GLU A 35 25.69 -47.53 24.24
N GLY A 36 26.91 -47.00 24.05
CA GLY A 36 27.82 -47.45 23.00
C GLY A 36 27.54 -46.89 21.61
N SER A 37 26.69 -45.87 21.49
CA SER A 37 26.46 -45.11 20.27
C SER A 37 26.78 -43.63 20.47
N CYS A 38 27.33 -42.96 19.45
CA CYS A 38 27.47 -41.51 19.48
C CYS A 38 26.10 -40.85 19.59
N ILE A 39 26.01 -39.85 20.46
CA ILE A 39 24.83 -38.99 20.55
C ILE A 39 24.81 -38.17 19.27
N VAL A 40 23.76 -38.37 18.45
CA VAL A 40 23.52 -37.53 17.28
C VAL A 40 22.84 -36.25 17.77
N SER A 41 23.58 -35.15 17.71
CA SER A 41 23.05 -33.80 17.92
C SER A 41 22.56 -33.31 16.56
N GLU A 42 21.25 -33.10 16.41
CA GLU A 42 20.66 -32.58 15.17
C GLU A 42 21.03 -31.11 14.96
N CYS A 43 21.19 -30.37 16.06
CA CYS A 43 21.55 -28.96 16.04
C CYS A 43 22.59 -28.64 17.13
N SER A 44 23.33 -27.57 16.92
CA SER A 44 24.16 -26.90 17.94
C SER A 44 23.65 -25.50 18.25
N SER A 45 22.86 -24.93 17.34
CA SER A 45 22.26 -23.60 17.38
C SER A 45 20.91 -23.60 16.69
N ALA A 46 20.09 -22.58 16.95
CA ALA A 46 18.77 -22.44 16.31
C ALA A 46 18.85 -22.37 14.77
N SER A 47 19.93 -21.81 14.22
CA SER A 47 20.16 -21.72 12.77
C SER A 47 20.36 -23.07 12.08
N ASP A 48 20.69 -24.13 12.82
CA ASP A 48 20.82 -25.48 12.27
C ASP A 48 19.45 -26.14 12.03
N CYS A 49 18.38 -25.60 12.64
CA CYS A 49 17.04 -26.17 12.61
C CYS A 49 16.16 -25.60 11.50
N GLY A 50 16.30 -24.30 11.22
CA GLY A 50 15.51 -23.61 10.20
C GLY A 50 15.52 -22.10 10.38
N GLU A 51 14.81 -21.42 9.47
CA GLU A 51 14.68 -19.96 9.50
C GLU A 51 13.40 -19.54 10.23
N ASN A 52 13.52 -18.49 11.04
CA ASN A 52 12.39 -17.89 11.71
C ASN A 52 11.55 -17.10 10.71
N GLN A 53 10.25 -17.34 10.68
CA GLN A 53 9.38 -16.77 9.65
C GLN A 53 7.93 -16.67 10.10
N TYR A 54 7.16 -15.83 9.41
CA TYR A 54 5.71 -15.83 9.51
C TYR A 54 5.13 -17.02 8.76
N ILE A 55 4.14 -17.70 9.37
CA ILE A 55 3.48 -18.89 8.84
C ILE A 55 1.95 -18.70 8.85
N GLY A 56 1.24 -19.47 8.04
CA GLY A 56 -0.21 -19.42 7.95
C GLY A 56 -0.73 -18.14 7.29
N GLU A 57 -2.01 -17.83 7.48
CA GLU A 57 -2.63 -16.60 6.98
C GLU A 57 -2.53 -15.48 8.04
N ALA A 58 -2.44 -14.24 7.58
CA ALA A 58 -2.49 -13.08 8.46
C ALA A 58 -3.94 -12.83 8.90
N SER A 59 -4.11 -12.24 10.07
CA SER A 59 -5.41 -11.91 10.65
C SER A 59 -5.36 -10.54 11.32
N CYS A 60 -6.53 -9.93 11.53
CA CYS A 60 -6.62 -8.64 12.18
C CYS A 60 -6.79 -8.80 13.69
N SER A 61 -6.03 -8.04 14.48
CA SER A 61 -6.19 -7.94 15.92
C SER A 61 -5.88 -6.53 16.38
N SER A 62 -6.75 -5.96 17.22
CA SER A 62 -6.60 -4.59 17.75
C SER A 62 -6.44 -3.48 16.68
N GLY A 63 -6.96 -3.71 15.48
CA GLY A 63 -6.84 -2.76 14.35
C GLY A 63 -5.63 -2.98 13.45
N ASP A 64 -4.68 -3.84 13.84
CA ASP A 64 -3.46 -4.10 13.10
C ASP A 64 -3.41 -5.52 12.52
N VAL A 65 -2.44 -5.78 11.63
CA VAL A 65 -2.21 -7.10 11.03
C VAL A 65 -1.26 -7.92 11.90
N TYR A 66 -1.75 -9.06 12.36
CA TYR A 66 -1.01 -10.08 13.11
C TYR A 66 -0.89 -11.36 12.30
N GLN A 67 0.20 -12.09 12.49
CA GLN A 67 0.39 -13.40 11.90
C GLN A 67 1.22 -14.29 12.83
N SER A 68 0.95 -15.59 12.81
CA SER A 68 1.75 -16.57 13.52
C SER A 68 3.21 -16.49 13.08
N TYR A 69 4.12 -16.31 14.02
CA TYR A 69 5.56 -16.29 13.80
C TYR A 69 6.17 -17.53 14.43
N ARG A 70 6.86 -18.33 13.61
CA ARG A 70 7.59 -19.51 14.05
C ARG A 70 9.04 -19.14 14.34
N ALA A 71 9.49 -19.42 15.56
CA ALA A 71 10.88 -19.34 15.96
C ALA A 71 11.47 -20.73 16.22
N TRP A 72 12.58 -21.05 15.56
CA TRP A 72 13.33 -22.28 15.77
C TRP A 72 14.27 -22.17 16.97
N ILE A 73 14.38 -23.26 17.72
CA ILE A 73 15.19 -23.35 18.94
C ILE A 73 15.93 -24.68 18.91
N CYS A 74 17.23 -24.65 19.24
CA CYS A 74 17.97 -25.88 19.52
C CYS A 74 17.96 -26.13 21.01
N ASN A 75 17.26 -27.18 21.45
CA ASN A 75 17.15 -27.55 22.85
C ASN A 75 17.85 -28.89 23.08
N SER A 76 18.99 -28.85 23.78
CA SER A 76 19.78 -30.05 24.10
C SER A 76 20.10 -30.93 22.88
N GLY A 77 20.40 -30.31 21.74
CA GLY A 77 20.73 -31.00 20.49
C GLY A 77 19.54 -31.48 19.67
N LYS A 78 18.31 -31.12 20.04
CA LYS A 78 17.08 -31.39 19.27
C LYS A 78 16.47 -30.10 18.74
N CYS A 79 16.00 -30.15 17.50
CA CYS A 79 15.30 -29.03 16.90
C CYS A 79 13.85 -28.96 17.39
N GLU A 80 13.52 -27.86 18.04
CA GLU A 80 12.19 -27.52 18.49
C GLU A 80 11.76 -26.20 17.84
N TYR A 81 10.46 -25.90 17.85
CA TYR A 81 9.94 -24.62 17.40
C TYR A 81 8.88 -24.11 18.36
N SER A 82 8.69 -22.80 18.35
CA SER A 82 7.62 -22.12 19.07
C SER A 82 6.86 -21.22 18.10
N ASP A 83 5.53 -21.24 18.19
CA ASP A 83 4.65 -20.40 17.38
C ASP A 83 3.96 -19.38 18.30
N GLU A 84 4.05 -18.10 17.95
CA GLU A 84 3.40 -17.01 18.68
C GLU A 84 2.76 -16.00 17.73
N GLN A 85 1.67 -15.35 18.15
CA GLN A 85 1.10 -14.25 17.36
C GLN A 85 2.01 -13.03 17.46
N LYS A 86 2.55 -12.57 16.31
CA LYS A 86 3.30 -11.32 16.25
C LYS A 86 2.61 -10.30 15.37
N LEU A 87 2.76 -9.04 15.77
CA LEU A 87 2.48 -7.90 14.92
C LEU A 87 3.34 -8.03 13.65
N LYS A 88 2.69 -8.02 12.50
CA LYS A 88 3.35 -8.04 11.18
C LYS A 88 3.35 -6.65 10.56
N LYS A 89 2.27 -5.89 10.74
CA LYS A 89 2.13 -4.53 10.21
C LYS A 89 1.12 -3.74 11.05
N GLU A 90 1.52 -2.54 11.44
CA GLU A 90 0.62 -1.52 12.02
C GLU A 90 -0.21 -0.88 10.89
N CYS A 91 -1.52 -0.72 11.12
CA CYS A 91 -2.43 -0.08 10.18
C CYS A 91 -2.75 1.34 10.63
N SER A 92 -2.64 2.31 9.71
CA SER A 92 -3.08 3.68 9.96
C SER A 92 -4.61 3.84 9.90
N GLY A 93 -5.29 2.92 9.20
CA GLY A 93 -6.75 2.85 9.06
C GLY A 93 -7.31 1.59 9.71
N GLU A 94 -8.30 0.97 9.07
CA GLU A 94 -8.87 -0.28 9.57
C GLU A 94 -8.08 -1.51 9.08
N CYS A 95 -8.22 -2.65 9.77
CA CYS A 95 -7.74 -3.93 9.28
C CYS A 95 -8.93 -4.83 8.98
N MET A 96 -8.98 -5.37 7.75
CA MET A 96 -9.97 -6.35 7.34
C MET A 96 -9.30 -7.55 6.67
N HIS A 97 -9.71 -8.77 7.07
CA HIS A 97 -9.21 -10.04 6.51
C HIS A 97 -7.67 -10.19 6.46
N GLY A 98 -6.96 -9.68 7.49
CA GLY A 98 -5.50 -9.80 7.57
C GLY A 98 -4.74 -8.80 6.70
N ILE A 99 -5.42 -7.77 6.21
CA ILE A 99 -4.85 -6.72 5.36
C ILE A 99 -5.23 -5.36 5.96
N CYS A 100 -4.28 -4.42 6.01
CA CYS A 100 -4.61 -3.03 6.31
C CYS A 100 -5.41 -2.47 5.15
N ILE A 101 -6.65 -2.09 5.42
CA ILE A 101 -7.39 -1.20 4.55
C ILE A 101 -6.99 0.21 4.98
N VAL A 102 -6.13 0.82 4.17
CA VAL A 102 -6.23 2.26 4.08
C VAL A 102 -7.60 2.50 3.44
N GLU A 103 -8.42 3.35 4.07
CA GLU A 103 -9.28 4.19 3.24
C GLU A 103 -8.27 4.88 2.31
N GLU A 104 -8.04 4.30 1.13
CA GLU A 104 -7.50 5.10 0.05
C GLU A 104 -8.45 6.29 0.03
N GLU A 105 -7.90 7.49 0.19
CA GLU A 105 -8.59 8.66 -0.35
C GLU A 105 -8.93 8.24 -1.77
N GLY A 106 -10.22 7.97 -1.97
CA GLY A 106 -10.67 7.15 -3.08
C GLY A 106 -10.21 7.76 -4.38
N ASP A 107 -10.42 7.04 -5.47
CA ASP A 107 -10.47 7.62 -6.80
C ASP A 107 -11.58 8.69 -6.83
N LEU A 108 -11.41 9.81 -6.12
CA LEU A 108 -12.34 10.91 -6.07
C LEU A 108 -12.09 11.74 -7.33
N PRO A 109 -13.16 12.32 -7.89
CA PRO A 109 -13.03 13.33 -8.92
C PRO A 109 -12.35 14.61 -8.39
N ASP A 110 -11.91 15.46 -9.31
CA ASP A 110 -11.41 16.81 -9.01
C ASP A 110 -11.72 17.75 -10.20
N LEU A 111 -12.86 18.42 -10.15
CA LEU A 111 -13.41 19.29 -11.18
C LEU A 111 -12.83 20.71 -11.11
N GLN A 112 -11.84 20.97 -11.94
CA GLN A 112 -11.23 22.29 -11.99
C GLN A 112 -11.80 23.17 -13.11
N VAL A 113 -12.06 24.45 -12.78
CA VAL A 113 -12.20 25.51 -13.79
C VAL A 113 -10.82 26.13 -14.09
N ASN A 114 -10.32 25.90 -15.29
CA ASN A 114 -9.00 26.36 -15.73
C ASN A 114 -8.93 27.89 -15.99
N TYR A 115 -7.72 28.45 -15.86
CA TYR A 115 -7.43 29.89 -15.95
C TYR A 115 -7.44 30.46 -17.37
N LEU A 116 -7.61 29.62 -18.40
CA LEU A 116 -7.64 30.04 -19.80
C LEU A 116 -9.01 30.63 -20.14
N PHE A 117 -9.24 31.84 -19.64
CA PHE A 117 -10.45 32.58 -19.97
C PHE A 117 -10.31 33.25 -21.33
N ASN A 118 -11.18 32.88 -22.27
CA ASN A 118 -11.27 33.52 -23.57
C ASN A 118 -12.67 34.11 -23.74
N GLN A 119 -12.81 35.44 -23.66
CA GLN A 119 -14.00 36.14 -24.18
C GLN A 119 -13.80 36.62 -25.61
N TYR A 120 -14.90 36.64 -26.36
CA TYR A 120 -14.99 37.34 -27.63
C TYR A 120 -16.28 38.16 -27.71
N PRO A 121 -16.22 39.45 -28.11
CA PRO A 121 -15.01 40.20 -28.47
C PRO A 121 -14.14 40.51 -27.24
N LYS A 122 -12.83 40.75 -27.45
CA LYS A 122 -11.89 41.09 -26.37
C LYS A 122 -12.15 42.46 -25.72
N SER A 123 -12.84 43.35 -26.44
CA SER A 123 -13.20 44.70 -25.99
C SER A 123 -14.66 44.96 -26.33
N PRO A 124 -15.60 44.35 -25.59
CA PRO A 124 -17.03 44.46 -25.85
C PRO A 124 -17.56 45.85 -25.49
N SER A 125 -18.53 46.32 -26.25
CA SER A 125 -19.34 47.51 -25.94
C SER A 125 -20.73 47.10 -25.42
N ALA A 126 -21.41 48.02 -24.76
CA ALA A 126 -22.78 47.81 -24.31
C ALA A 126 -23.68 47.36 -25.47
N GLY A 127 -24.42 46.27 -25.26
CA GLY A 127 -25.27 45.63 -26.26
C GLY A 127 -24.55 44.59 -27.14
N ASP A 128 -23.24 44.40 -27.00
CA ASP A 128 -22.53 43.32 -27.70
C ASP A 128 -22.92 41.93 -27.17
N SER A 129 -22.92 40.95 -28.06
CA SER A 129 -23.03 39.54 -27.69
C SER A 129 -21.64 38.99 -27.39
N ILE A 130 -21.36 38.72 -26.11
CA ILE A 130 -20.05 38.31 -25.60
C ILE A 130 -20.06 36.79 -25.40
N SER A 131 -19.27 36.07 -26.19
CA SER A 131 -19.04 34.63 -26.02
C SER A 131 -17.95 34.40 -24.99
N MET A 132 -18.32 33.77 -23.88
CA MET A 132 -17.47 33.33 -22.79
C MET A 132 -17.11 31.86 -23.02
N ILE A 133 -15.84 31.49 -22.93
CA ILE A 133 -15.35 30.11 -23.07
C ILE A 133 -14.70 29.71 -21.75
N PHE A 134 -15.22 28.65 -21.12
CA PHE A 134 -14.71 28.09 -19.87
C PHE A 134 -14.08 26.72 -20.16
N ASP A 135 -12.83 26.55 -19.77
CA ASP A 135 -12.10 25.28 -19.82
C ASP A 135 -12.29 24.56 -18.49
N ILE A 136 -12.83 23.34 -18.55
CA ILE A 136 -13.20 22.52 -17.39
C ILE A 136 -12.47 21.20 -17.51
N GLU A 137 -11.79 20.77 -16.46
CA GLU A 137 -10.98 19.56 -16.46
C GLU A 137 -11.29 18.71 -15.23
N ASN A 138 -11.31 17.39 -15.40
CA ASN A 138 -11.33 16.46 -14.27
C ASN A 138 -9.90 15.98 -14.02
N LEU A 139 -9.29 16.48 -12.94
CA LEU A 139 -7.95 16.10 -12.47
C LEU A 139 -7.95 14.87 -11.56
N GLY A 140 -9.14 14.38 -11.21
CA GLY A 140 -9.33 13.20 -10.38
C GLY A 140 -9.31 11.91 -11.18
N GLU A 141 -9.70 10.83 -10.50
CA GLU A 141 -9.57 9.46 -11.02
C GLU A 141 -10.93 8.79 -11.31
N GLU A 142 -12.05 9.44 -10.99
CA GLU A 142 -13.41 8.95 -11.29
C GLU A 142 -14.04 9.65 -12.49
N THR A 143 -14.70 8.88 -13.36
CA THR A 143 -15.56 9.44 -14.42
C THR A 143 -16.83 10.01 -13.80
N LEU A 144 -17.11 11.27 -14.13
CA LEU A 144 -18.31 11.95 -13.66
C LEU A 144 -19.38 11.99 -14.73
N GLU A 145 -20.63 11.96 -14.28
CA GLU A 145 -21.83 12.13 -15.12
C GLU A 145 -22.74 13.22 -14.54
N ASP A 146 -23.55 13.83 -15.40
CA ASP A 146 -24.58 14.81 -15.02
C ASP A 146 -24.09 15.96 -14.12
N ILE A 147 -22.93 16.53 -14.47
CA ILE A 147 -22.29 17.62 -13.71
C ILE A 147 -23.04 18.93 -13.95
N GLU A 148 -23.74 19.44 -12.93
CA GLU A 148 -24.48 20.70 -13.00
C GLU A 148 -23.53 21.91 -12.86
N TYR A 149 -23.66 22.89 -13.76
CA TYR A 149 -22.95 24.17 -13.62
C TYR A 149 -23.90 25.36 -13.63
N LYS A 150 -23.42 26.45 -13.04
CA LYS A 150 -24.09 27.76 -13.03
C LYS A 150 -23.12 28.89 -13.34
N LEU A 151 -23.48 29.71 -14.31
CA LEU A 151 -22.81 30.95 -14.68
C LEU A 151 -23.61 32.13 -14.14
N TYR A 152 -23.06 32.74 -13.09
CA TYR A 152 -23.50 34.01 -12.54
C TYR A 152 -23.05 35.13 -13.47
N THR A 153 -23.98 35.95 -13.95
CA THR A 153 -23.62 37.01 -14.91
C THR A 153 -23.03 38.26 -14.26
N GLY A 154 -23.14 38.40 -12.93
CA GLY A 154 -22.71 39.62 -12.24
C GLY A 154 -23.52 40.86 -12.62
N SER A 155 -24.73 40.67 -13.19
CA SER A 155 -25.64 41.74 -13.60
C SER A 155 -27.09 41.38 -13.26
N SER A 156 -28.04 42.25 -13.63
CA SER A 156 -29.48 41.93 -13.54
C SER A 156 -29.94 40.88 -14.57
N ALA A 157 -29.10 40.50 -15.53
CA ALA A 157 -29.41 39.43 -16.47
C ALA A 157 -29.49 38.09 -15.75
N ALA A 158 -30.40 37.23 -16.21
CA ALA A 158 -30.57 35.90 -15.63
C ALA A 158 -29.28 35.08 -15.71
N ASP A 159 -28.94 34.42 -14.60
CA ASP A 159 -27.90 33.41 -14.55
C ASP A 159 -28.19 32.29 -15.56
N LYS A 160 -27.13 31.67 -16.07
CA LYS A 160 -27.24 30.56 -17.02
C LYS A 160 -26.86 29.26 -16.34
N THR A 161 -27.62 28.21 -16.55
CA THR A 161 -27.31 26.87 -16.04
C THR A 161 -27.11 25.89 -17.18
N GLY A 162 -26.57 24.72 -16.85
CA GLY A 162 -26.55 23.57 -17.74
C GLY A 162 -25.93 22.36 -17.08
N VAL A 163 -25.76 21.30 -17.86
CA VAL A 163 -25.23 20.01 -17.42
C VAL A 163 -24.14 19.57 -18.38
N VAL A 164 -23.03 19.05 -17.86
CA VAL A 164 -22.03 18.29 -18.62
C VAL A 164 -22.34 16.81 -18.42
N SER A 165 -22.69 16.11 -19.50
CA SER A 165 -23.21 14.74 -19.41
C SER A 165 -22.18 13.73 -18.90
N PHE A 166 -20.92 13.86 -19.32
CA PHE A 166 -19.83 13.01 -18.82
C PHE A 166 -18.49 13.73 -18.88
N LEU A 167 -17.58 13.41 -17.97
CA LEU A 167 -16.19 13.87 -17.98
C LEU A 167 -15.25 12.82 -17.36
N ASP A 168 -14.51 12.12 -18.22
CA ASP A 168 -13.55 11.10 -17.80
C ASP A 168 -12.31 11.71 -17.11
N PRO A 169 -11.58 10.91 -16.30
CA PRO A 169 -10.31 11.29 -15.69
C PRO A 169 -9.30 11.85 -16.69
N GLY A 170 -8.66 12.97 -16.33
CA GLY A 170 -7.69 13.68 -17.15
C GLY A 170 -8.24 14.25 -18.46
N LYS A 171 -9.56 14.30 -18.64
CA LYS A 171 -10.20 14.95 -19.79
C LYS A 171 -10.66 16.35 -19.44
N ARG A 172 -10.75 17.16 -20.49
CA ARG A 172 -11.26 18.52 -20.43
C ARG A 172 -12.39 18.75 -21.43
N ILE A 173 -13.29 19.67 -21.11
CA ILE A 173 -14.37 20.15 -21.96
C ILE A 173 -14.42 21.67 -21.97
N PHE A 174 -14.93 22.25 -23.06
CA PHE A 174 -15.15 23.68 -23.17
C PHE A 174 -16.64 24.02 -23.10
N ILE A 175 -17.04 24.83 -22.12
CA ILE A 175 -18.39 25.39 -22.04
C ILE A 175 -18.37 26.77 -22.68
N VAL A 176 -19.21 26.97 -23.70
CA VAL A 176 -19.38 28.27 -24.35
C VAL A 176 -20.73 28.87 -23.99
N LYS A 177 -20.74 30.09 -23.46
CA LYS A 177 -21.96 30.84 -23.12
C LYS A 177 -21.91 32.27 -23.60
N THR A 178 -22.99 32.73 -24.21
CA THR A 178 -23.12 34.12 -24.67
C THR A 178 -23.83 34.98 -23.64
N ILE A 179 -23.21 36.07 -23.19
CA ILE A 179 -23.80 37.08 -22.31
C ILE A 179 -23.95 38.40 -23.07
N ASN A 180 -24.92 39.22 -22.69
CA ASN A 180 -25.12 40.56 -23.22
C ASN A 180 -25.33 41.52 -22.04
N TYR A 181 -24.56 42.61 -22.01
CA TYR A 181 -24.71 43.65 -21.00
C TYR A 181 -25.27 44.91 -21.66
N ALA A 182 -26.42 45.39 -21.19
CA ALA A 182 -27.12 46.52 -21.79
C ALA A 182 -26.47 47.89 -21.50
N SER A 183 -25.52 47.95 -20.57
CA SER A 183 -24.86 49.19 -20.17
C SER A 183 -23.36 48.98 -20.08
N ALA A 184 -22.62 50.06 -20.31
CA ALA A 184 -21.19 50.09 -20.08
C ALA A 184 -20.92 49.94 -18.58
N GLY A 185 -19.83 49.28 -18.21
CA GLY A 185 -19.46 49.05 -16.83
C GLY A 185 -18.48 47.89 -16.64
N THR A 186 -18.08 47.71 -15.39
CA THR A 186 -17.27 46.56 -14.97
C THR A 186 -18.17 45.51 -14.35
N TYR A 187 -18.10 44.30 -14.86
CA TYR A 187 -18.88 43.15 -14.42
C TYR A 187 -17.97 42.04 -13.90
N TYR A 188 -18.51 41.21 -13.01
CA TYR A 188 -17.80 40.09 -12.39
C TYR A 188 -18.54 38.77 -12.64
N PRO A 189 -18.59 38.26 -13.88
CA PRO A 189 -19.20 36.97 -14.13
C PRO A 189 -18.38 35.85 -13.46
N ARG A 190 -19.10 34.88 -12.90
CA ARG A 190 -18.54 33.73 -12.18
C ARG A 190 -19.15 32.43 -12.69
N ILE A 191 -18.33 31.48 -13.12
CA ILE A 191 -18.75 30.10 -13.37
C ILE A 191 -18.51 29.28 -12.11
N ALA A 192 -19.45 28.41 -11.76
CA ALA A 192 -19.30 27.38 -10.74
C ALA A 192 -19.80 26.06 -11.31
N ILE A 193 -18.92 25.07 -11.37
CA ILE A 193 -19.24 23.66 -11.62
C ILE A 193 -19.59 23.04 -10.29
N ASP A 194 -20.46 22.03 -10.32
CA ASP A 194 -21.08 21.45 -9.14
C ASP A 194 -21.53 22.51 -8.14
N HIS A 195 -22.23 23.53 -8.64
CA HIS A 195 -22.58 24.71 -7.83
C HIS A 195 -23.47 24.39 -6.61
N ASN A 196 -24.02 23.17 -6.55
CA ASN A 196 -24.83 22.67 -5.46
C ASN A 196 -24.03 21.79 -4.48
N ASN A 197 -22.73 21.61 -4.72
CA ASN A 197 -21.80 20.83 -3.90
C ASN A 197 -22.31 19.39 -3.66
N LYS A 198 -22.78 18.74 -4.73
CA LYS A 198 -23.36 17.38 -4.68
C LYS A 198 -22.32 16.29 -4.90
N ILE A 199 -21.28 16.60 -5.65
CA ILE A 199 -20.16 15.71 -5.95
C ILE A 199 -19.14 15.94 -4.84
N VAL A 200 -18.59 14.85 -4.27
CA VAL A 200 -17.53 14.95 -3.27
C VAL A 200 -16.21 14.85 -4.02
N GLU A 201 -15.38 15.87 -3.87
CA GLU A 201 -14.16 16.03 -4.68
C GLU A 201 -12.89 16.09 -3.82
N LYS A 202 -11.73 15.92 -4.47
CA LYS A 202 -10.43 16.10 -3.79
C LYS A 202 -10.21 17.55 -3.36
N ASP A 203 -10.65 18.52 -4.17
CA ASP A 203 -10.53 19.95 -3.89
C ASP A 203 -11.78 20.74 -4.34
N GLU A 204 -12.77 20.86 -3.46
CA GLU A 204 -13.98 21.69 -3.63
C GLU A 204 -13.69 23.19 -3.86
N GLY A 205 -12.44 23.63 -3.65
CA GLY A 205 -12.01 25.02 -3.78
C GLY A 205 -11.76 25.46 -5.22
N ASN A 206 -11.67 24.52 -6.18
CA ASN A 206 -11.24 24.82 -7.55
C ASN A 206 -12.37 24.71 -8.61
N ASN A 207 -13.59 24.42 -8.17
CA ASN A 207 -14.79 24.23 -9.01
C ASN A 207 -15.38 25.53 -9.56
N PHE A 208 -14.78 26.69 -9.28
CA PHE A 208 -15.33 27.97 -9.68
C PHE A 208 -14.26 28.95 -10.15
N LYS A 209 -14.70 29.88 -11.01
CA LYS A 209 -13.87 31.01 -11.42
C LYS A 209 -14.70 32.26 -11.60
N GLU A 210 -14.22 33.35 -11.02
CA GLU A 210 -14.71 34.70 -11.27
C GLU A 210 -13.68 35.49 -12.06
N MET A 211 -14.15 36.44 -12.84
CA MET A 211 -13.32 37.26 -13.71
C MET A 211 -13.83 38.69 -13.77
N GLU A 212 -12.93 39.63 -14.00
CA GLU A 212 -13.30 41.01 -14.32
C GLU A 212 -13.55 41.14 -15.82
N LEU A 213 -14.68 41.75 -16.19
CA LEU A 213 -15.05 42.05 -17.57
C LEU A 213 -15.44 43.51 -17.71
N VAL A 214 -14.67 44.26 -18.49
CA VAL A 214 -14.97 45.65 -18.83
C VAL A 214 -15.79 45.70 -20.12
N VAL A 215 -16.97 46.31 -20.04
CA VAL A 215 -17.85 46.59 -21.17
C VAL A 215 -17.85 48.11 -21.39
N GLY A 216 -17.46 48.52 -22.60
CA GLY A 216 -17.37 49.92 -23.03
C GLY A 216 -18.70 50.58 -23.34
#